data_AF-A0A0B2X2Y5-F1
#
_entry.id   AF-A0A0B2X2Y5-F1
#
_cell.length_a   1.000
_cell.length_b   1.000
_cell.length_c   1.000
_cell.angle_alpha   90.00
_cell.angle_beta   90.00
_cell.angle_gamma   90.00
#
_symmetry.space_group_name_H-M   'P 1'
#
loop_
_entity.id
_entity.type
_entity.pdbx_description
1 polymer ?
#
loop_
_entity_poly.entity_id
_entity_poly.type
_entity_poly.pdbx_seq_one_letter_code
_entity_poly.pdbx_strand_id
1 'polypeptide(L)'
;MQASPPPTGSDSDPASVAAACKAHALTPAQFAALRDEATAAKASAYCPYSRFRVGAALLADDGAVTTGANVENASYPVGTCAERVALAKAVTAPGGRPRAFRAVAVASDASPPASPCGMCRQLWVSLSPVSCLLSPVSCLLVPFPFPSARSLVPRSLGPAADGRSIREFCDPHVPVIMFGGDGGFVVLTLQEVRLGFFLPGLDRGVASAKRADVPSVRSSV
;
A
#
# COMPACT_ATOMS: atom_id res chain seq x y z
N MET A 1 -11.12 -12.78 -20.16
CA MET A 1 -9.70 -12.54 -20.47
C MET A 1 -8.90 -13.02 -19.27
N GLN A 2 -8.32 -14.22 -19.31
CA GLN A 2 -7.51 -14.72 -18.20
C GLN A 2 -6.19 -13.94 -18.22
N ALA A 3 -6.02 -13.03 -17.27
CA ALA A 3 -4.72 -12.41 -17.03
C ALA A 3 -3.76 -13.52 -16.55
N SER A 4 -2.56 -13.54 -17.12
CA SER A 4 -1.48 -14.46 -16.73
C SER A 4 -1.28 -14.42 -15.21
N PRO A 5 -0.95 -15.56 -14.57
CA PRO A 5 -0.66 -15.57 -13.14
C PRO A 5 0.47 -14.56 -12.85
N PRO A 6 0.39 -13.83 -11.72
CA PRO A 6 1.38 -12.82 -11.43
C PRO A 6 2.75 -13.47 -11.25
N PRO A 7 3.84 -12.78 -11.64
CA PRO A 7 5.18 -13.31 -11.47
C PRO A 7 5.47 -13.52 -9.98
N THR A 8 5.45 -14.77 -9.56
CA THR A 8 5.92 -15.25 -8.26
C THR A 8 7.31 -15.80 -8.43
N GLY A 9 8.23 -15.42 -7.55
CA GLY A 9 9.62 -15.86 -7.59
C GLY A 9 10.17 -16.10 -6.20
N SER A 10 11.39 -16.62 -6.16
CA SER A 10 12.19 -16.70 -4.94
C SER A 10 13.44 -15.88 -5.14
N ASP A 11 13.84 -15.11 -4.13
CA ASP A 11 15.08 -14.31 -4.17
C ASP A 11 16.33 -15.17 -4.42
N SER A 12 16.23 -16.47 -4.09
CA SER A 12 17.27 -17.49 -4.34
C SER A 12 17.41 -17.89 -5.81
N ASP A 13 16.44 -17.58 -6.66
CA ASP A 13 16.46 -17.90 -8.08
C ASP A 13 16.75 -16.64 -8.93
N PRO A 14 17.98 -16.46 -9.44
CA PRO A 14 18.36 -15.30 -10.23
C PRO A 14 17.57 -15.17 -11.53
N ALA A 15 17.03 -16.27 -12.08
CA ALA A 15 16.21 -16.21 -13.28
C ALA A 15 14.86 -15.52 -13.01
N SER A 16 14.24 -15.81 -11.86
CA SER A 16 12.99 -15.18 -11.44
C SER A 16 13.16 -13.68 -11.19
N VAL A 17 14.27 -13.27 -10.56
CA VAL A 17 14.60 -11.85 -10.32
C VAL A 17 14.87 -11.14 -11.64
N ALA A 18 15.64 -11.75 -12.55
CA ALA A 18 15.91 -11.18 -13.87
C ALA A 18 14.63 -11.01 -14.71
N ALA A 19 13.71 -11.96 -14.65
CA ALA A 19 12.41 -11.87 -15.31
C ALA A 19 11.57 -10.71 -14.77
N ALA A 20 11.48 -10.56 -13.44
CA ALA A 20 10.76 -9.45 -12.80
C ALA A 20 11.39 -8.08 -13.13
N CYS A 21 12.72 -7.99 -13.09
CA CYS A 21 13.47 -6.79 -13.48
C CYS A 21 13.18 -6.38 -14.92
N LYS A 22 13.21 -7.35 -15.85
CA LYS A 22 12.91 -7.12 -17.27
C LYS A 22 11.46 -6.68 -17.50
N ALA A 23 10.50 -7.29 -16.80
CA ALA A 23 9.08 -6.98 -16.94
C ALA A 23 8.72 -5.55 -16.48
N HIS A 24 9.39 -5.05 -15.44
CA HIS A 24 9.07 -3.77 -14.81
C HIS A 24 10.14 -2.69 -15.02
N ALA A 25 11.06 -2.91 -15.97
CA ALA A 25 12.16 -2.01 -16.28
C ALA A 25 12.94 -1.58 -15.02
N LEU A 26 13.23 -2.51 -14.11
CA LEU A 26 14.09 -2.29 -12.94
C LEU A 26 15.46 -2.93 -13.20
N THR A 27 16.51 -2.36 -12.61
CA THR A 27 17.82 -3.02 -12.59
C THR A 27 17.88 -4.05 -11.46
N PRO A 28 18.66 -5.15 -11.59
CA PRO A 28 18.86 -6.10 -10.50
C PRO A 28 19.39 -5.45 -9.22
N ALA A 29 20.23 -4.42 -9.36
CA ALA A 29 20.73 -3.64 -8.23
C ALA A 29 19.61 -2.87 -7.52
N GLN A 30 18.70 -2.23 -8.26
CA GLN A 30 17.53 -1.56 -7.67
C GLN A 30 16.59 -2.54 -6.98
N PHE A 31 16.38 -3.74 -7.56
CA PHE A 31 15.55 -4.77 -6.96
C PHE A 31 16.14 -5.25 -5.63
N ALA A 32 17.44 -5.56 -5.60
CA ALA A 32 18.14 -5.96 -4.38
C ALA A 32 18.11 -4.84 -3.33
N ALA A 33 18.38 -3.59 -3.72
CA ALA A 33 18.32 -2.45 -2.81
C ALA A 33 16.92 -2.28 -2.20
N LEU A 34 15.86 -2.39 -3.02
CA LEU A 34 14.47 -2.31 -2.54
C LEU A 34 14.12 -3.43 -1.55
N ARG A 35 14.58 -4.66 -1.82
CA ARG A 35 14.41 -5.80 -0.90
C ARG A 35 15.11 -5.54 0.43
N ASP A 36 16.38 -5.15 0.37
CA ASP A 36 17.23 -5.00 1.55
C ASP A 36 16.74 -3.84 2.41
N GLU A 37 16.39 -2.70 1.80
CA GLU A 37 15.83 -1.52 2.48
C GLU A 37 14.44 -1.80 3.08
N ALA A 38 13.54 -2.44 2.35
CA ALA A 38 12.22 -2.79 2.89
C ALA A 38 12.34 -3.80 4.04
N THR A 39 13.26 -4.76 3.94
CA THR A 39 13.50 -5.75 4.98
C THR A 39 14.14 -5.13 6.22
N ALA A 40 15.13 -4.26 6.05
CA ALA A 40 15.77 -3.53 7.14
C ALA A 40 14.78 -2.59 7.85
N ALA A 41 13.88 -1.94 7.11
CA ALA A 41 12.87 -1.04 7.66
C ALA A 41 11.96 -1.72 8.70
N LYS A 42 11.73 -3.03 8.61
CA LYS A 42 10.96 -3.80 9.61
C LYS A 42 11.50 -3.64 11.04
N ALA A 43 12.79 -3.40 11.22
CA ALA A 43 13.40 -3.21 12.54
C ALA A 43 12.91 -1.94 13.24
N SER A 44 12.41 -0.95 12.49
CA SER A 44 11.87 0.31 13.02
C SER A 44 10.35 0.27 13.28
N ALA A 45 9.69 -0.86 13.04
CA ALA A 45 8.26 -1.02 13.25
C ALA A 45 7.90 -0.91 14.74
N TYR A 46 6.90 -0.08 15.05
CA TYR A 46 6.28 -0.01 16.36
C TYR A 46 4.97 -0.79 16.34
N CYS A 47 5.00 -2.07 16.72
CA CYS A 47 3.83 -2.94 16.66
C CYS A 47 3.66 -3.82 17.92
N PRO A 48 3.49 -3.23 19.12
CA PRO A 48 3.37 -4.00 20.36
C PRO A 48 2.06 -4.81 20.46
N TYR A 49 1.03 -4.46 19.67
CA TYR A 49 -0.28 -5.10 19.74
C TYR A 49 -0.38 -6.30 18.81
N SER A 50 -0.11 -6.13 17.51
CA SER A 50 -0.17 -7.25 16.56
C SER A 50 1.10 -8.10 16.51
N ARG A 51 2.24 -7.53 16.92
CA ARG A 51 3.59 -8.12 16.73
C ARG A 51 3.90 -8.44 15.27
N PHE A 52 3.20 -7.81 14.34
CA PHE A 52 3.36 -8.01 12.90
C PHE A 52 4.16 -6.85 12.30
N ARG A 53 5.43 -7.11 11.99
CA ARG A 53 6.34 -6.11 11.43
C ARG A 53 6.21 -6.05 9.91
N VAL A 54 6.00 -4.84 9.41
CA VAL A 54 5.96 -4.53 7.99
C VAL A 54 6.91 -3.37 7.72
N GLY A 55 7.74 -3.54 6.70
CA GLY A 55 8.62 -2.51 6.17
C GLY A 55 8.23 -2.20 4.72
N ALA A 56 8.45 -0.97 4.29
CA ALA A 56 8.22 -0.55 2.92
C ALA A 56 9.37 0.33 2.43
N ALA A 57 9.67 0.25 1.14
CA ALA A 57 10.63 1.11 0.47
C ALA A 57 10.02 1.64 -0.83
N LEU A 58 10.09 2.95 -1.06
CA LEU A 58 9.69 3.59 -2.31
C LEU A 58 10.93 4.03 -3.08
N LEU A 59 11.01 3.65 -4.35
CA LEU A 59 12.01 4.13 -5.30
C LEU A 59 11.43 5.29 -6.09
N ALA A 60 12.06 6.46 -5.99
CA ALA A 60 11.73 7.64 -6.78
C ALA A 60 12.46 7.66 -8.14
N ASP A 61 12.01 8.54 -9.05
CA ASP A 61 12.56 8.66 -10.41
C ASP A 61 14.03 9.14 -10.43
N ASP A 62 14.43 9.91 -9.43
CA ASP A 62 15.81 10.34 -9.20
C ASP A 62 16.70 9.24 -8.60
N GLY A 63 16.13 8.07 -8.32
CA GLY A 63 16.80 6.93 -7.70
C GLY A 63 16.84 6.97 -6.17
N ALA A 64 16.28 8.00 -5.53
CA ALA A 64 16.20 8.07 -4.08
C ALA A 64 15.28 6.97 -3.54
N VAL A 65 15.69 6.32 -2.46
CA VAL A 65 14.89 5.31 -1.76
C VAL A 65 14.41 5.86 -0.43
N THR A 66 13.09 5.86 -0.23
CA THR A 66 12.48 6.28 1.04
C THR A 66 11.84 5.09 1.73
N THR A 67 12.26 4.83 2.97
CA THR A 67 11.75 3.71 3.78
C THR A 67 10.69 4.13 4.78
N GLY A 68 9.84 3.18 5.17
CA GLY A 68 8.83 3.32 6.21
C GLY A 68 8.54 1.99 6.90
N ALA A 69 7.97 2.06 8.10
CA ALA A 69 7.57 0.91 8.89
C ALA A 69 6.20 1.16 9.53
N ASN A 70 5.48 0.09 9.88
CA ASN A 70 4.18 0.25 10.51
C ASN A 70 4.30 0.77 11.94
N VAL A 71 3.37 1.66 12.31
CA VAL A 71 3.26 2.25 13.64
C VAL A 71 1.85 2.02 14.16
N GLU A 72 1.74 1.27 15.23
CA GLU A 72 0.47 0.96 15.88
C GLU A 72 0.14 1.92 17.02
N ASN A 73 -1.11 1.90 17.44
CA ASN A 73 -1.61 2.69 18.55
C ASN A 73 -2.66 1.89 19.30
N ALA A 74 -2.89 2.19 20.58
CA ALA A 74 -3.97 1.60 21.37
C ALA A 74 -5.33 1.80 20.70
N SER A 75 -5.53 2.94 20.04
CA SER A 75 -6.64 3.15 19.12
C SER A 75 -6.27 2.62 17.72
N TYR A 76 -6.69 1.38 17.44
CA TYR A 76 -6.29 0.64 16.23
C TYR A 76 -6.54 1.40 14.91
N PRO A 77 -7.64 2.17 14.72
CA PRO A 77 -7.86 2.92 13.47
C PRO A 77 -6.82 4.02 13.19
N VAL A 78 -6.11 4.49 14.22
CA VAL A 78 -5.09 5.55 14.10
C VAL A 78 -3.74 4.98 13.63
N GLY A 79 -3.57 3.66 13.70
CA GLY A 79 -2.36 2.98 13.23
C GLY A 79 -2.04 3.31 11.78
N THR A 80 -0.76 3.46 11.48
CA THR A 80 -0.26 3.81 10.15
C THR A 80 0.57 2.68 9.56
N CYS A 81 0.23 2.27 8.33
CA CYS A 81 0.92 1.19 7.61
C CYS A 81 2.28 1.66 7.07
N ALA A 82 3.21 0.74 6.88
CA ALA A 82 4.56 1.03 6.41
C ALA A 82 4.57 1.80 5.08
N GLU A 83 3.68 1.40 4.17
CA GLU A 83 3.51 2.01 2.85
C GLU A 83 3.11 3.49 2.93
N ARG A 84 2.20 3.82 3.87
CA ARG A 84 1.74 5.19 4.08
C ARG A 84 2.83 6.05 4.69
N VAL A 85 3.61 5.48 5.63
CA VAL A 85 4.78 6.18 6.21
C VAL A 85 5.82 6.47 5.14
N ALA A 86 6.18 5.47 4.33
CA ALA A 86 7.18 5.62 3.28
C ALA A 86 6.75 6.68 2.24
N LEU A 87 5.49 6.64 1.80
CA LEU A 87 4.95 7.64 0.87
C LEU A 87 4.93 9.04 1.47
N ALA A 88 4.41 9.19 2.69
CA ALA A 88 4.32 10.49 3.36
C ALA A 88 5.71 11.11 3.52
N LYS A 89 6.72 10.32 3.91
CA LYS A 89 8.12 10.78 3.96
C LYS A 89 8.63 11.21 2.59
N ALA A 90 8.37 10.42 1.55
CA ALA A 90 8.87 10.73 0.21
C ALA A 90 8.26 12.01 -0.37
N VAL A 91 6.98 12.26 -0.11
CA VAL A 91 6.26 13.46 -0.58
C VAL A 91 6.66 14.71 0.22
N THR A 92 6.91 14.56 1.52
CA THR A 92 7.23 15.70 2.41
C THR A 92 8.73 16.00 2.50
N ALA A 93 9.58 15.14 1.93
CA ALA A 93 11.02 15.39 1.84
C ALA A 93 11.31 16.65 1.01
N PRO A 94 12.43 17.35 1.28
CA PRO A 94 12.86 18.47 0.45
C PRO A 94 12.98 18.06 -1.03
N GLY A 95 12.23 18.72 -1.91
CA GLY A 95 12.21 18.38 -3.34
C GLY A 95 11.34 17.17 -3.69
N GLY A 96 10.62 16.58 -2.73
CA GLY A 96 9.66 15.51 -2.94
C GLY A 96 8.56 15.92 -3.93
N ARG A 97 8.27 15.05 -4.89
CA ARG A 97 7.25 15.29 -5.92
C ARG A 97 6.24 14.16 -5.92
N PRO A 98 4.92 14.47 -5.89
CA PRO A 98 3.92 13.46 -6.18
C PRO A 98 4.15 12.93 -7.61
N ARG A 99 3.87 11.64 -7.83
CA ARG A 99 3.96 10.93 -9.14
C ARG A 99 5.37 10.65 -9.65
N ALA A 100 6.41 10.92 -8.87
CA ALA A 100 7.79 10.64 -9.25
C ALA A 100 8.29 9.30 -8.66
N PHE A 101 7.47 8.24 -8.72
CA PHE A 101 7.79 6.93 -8.13
C PHE A 101 7.82 5.84 -9.19
N ARG A 102 8.91 5.07 -9.18
CA ARG A 102 9.17 4.00 -10.15
C ARG A 102 8.80 2.62 -9.62
N ALA A 103 8.92 2.38 -8.32
CA ALA A 103 8.59 1.10 -7.70
C ALA A 103 8.30 1.24 -6.21
N VAL A 104 7.52 0.30 -5.68
CA VAL A 104 7.27 0.15 -4.25
C VAL A 104 7.61 -1.26 -3.83
N ALA A 105 8.35 -1.41 -2.74
CA ALA A 105 8.60 -2.69 -2.08
C ALA A 105 7.91 -2.73 -0.72
N VAL A 106 7.34 -3.87 -0.36
CA VAL A 106 6.73 -4.15 0.94
C VAL A 106 7.30 -5.47 1.44
N ALA A 107 7.90 -5.47 2.62
CA ALA A 107 8.42 -6.67 3.27
C ALA A 107 7.63 -6.96 4.54
N SER A 108 7.29 -8.23 4.74
CA SER A 108 6.60 -8.68 5.95
C SER A 108 7.25 -9.94 6.51
N ASP A 109 6.96 -10.27 7.77
CA ASP A 109 7.39 -11.54 8.37
C ASP A 109 6.46 -12.71 7.98
N ALA A 110 5.37 -12.45 7.25
CA ALA A 110 4.45 -13.49 6.78
C ALA A 110 4.97 -14.20 5.52
N SER A 111 4.65 -15.49 5.41
CA SER A 111 4.66 -16.25 4.16
C SER A 111 3.27 -16.89 3.97
N PRO A 112 2.58 -16.67 2.83
CA PRO A 112 2.97 -15.81 1.71
C PRO A 112 3.01 -14.32 2.10
N PRO A 113 3.69 -13.45 1.32
CA PRO A 113 3.87 -12.05 1.65
C PRO A 113 2.54 -11.31 1.87
N ALA A 114 2.52 -10.32 2.76
CA ALA A 114 1.30 -9.54 2.98
C ALA A 114 0.99 -8.61 1.80
N SER A 115 -0.27 -8.64 1.35
CA SER A 115 -0.78 -7.68 0.38
C SER A 115 -0.96 -6.30 1.04
N PRO A 116 -0.68 -5.18 0.34
CA PRO A 116 -0.89 -3.85 0.90
C PRO A 116 -2.38 -3.64 1.18
N CYS A 117 -2.71 -2.96 2.29
CA CYS A 117 -4.11 -2.82 2.69
C CYS A 117 -4.90 -1.86 1.79
N GLY A 118 -6.23 -1.92 1.83
CA GLY A 118 -7.11 -1.07 1.01
C GLY A 118 -6.85 0.43 1.17
N MET A 119 -6.49 0.88 2.38
CA MET A 119 -6.13 2.29 2.62
C MET A 119 -4.81 2.69 1.96
N CYS A 120 -3.82 1.79 1.91
CA CYS A 120 -2.55 2.05 1.22
C CYS A 120 -2.77 2.12 -0.29
N ARG A 121 -3.57 1.18 -0.83
CA ARG A 121 -3.96 1.18 -2.26
C ARG A 121 -4.66 2.48 -2.64
N GLN A 122 -5.59 2.92 -1.80
CA GLN A 122 -6.34 4.17 -1.98
C GLN A 122 -5.44 5.40 -1.90
N LEU A 123 -4.45 5.41 -1.00
CA LEU A 123 -3.53 6.53 -0.87
C LEU A 123 -2.64 6.68 -2.12
N TRP A 124 -2.16 5.57 -2.70
CA TRP A 124 -1.33 5.61 -3.90
C TRP A 124 -2.09 6.06 -5.14
N VAL A 125 -3.27 5.49 -5.36
CA VAL A 125 -4.14 5.78 -6.49
C VAL A 125 -5.40 6.41 -5.92
N SER A 126 -5.31 7.70 -5.56
CA SER A 126 -6.48 8.46 -5.13
C SER A 126 -7.61 8.27 -6.15
N LEU A 127 -8.79 7.89 -5.67
CA LEU A 127 -9.96 7.75 -6.51
C LEU A 127 -10.58 9.15 -6.61
N SER A 128 -10.94 9.58 -7.82
CA SER A 128 -12.09 10.48 -7.88
C SER A 128 -13.33 9.69 -7.43
N PRO A 129 -14.31 10.33 -6.77
CA PRO A 129 -15.57 9.67 -6.44
C PRO A 129 -16.44 9.61 -7.69
N VAL A 130 -16.07 8.79 -8.67
CA VAL A 130 -16.93 8.54 -9.83
C VAL A 130 -16.93 7.06 -10.15
N SER A 131 -17.27 6.25 -9.14
CA SER A 131 -17.85 4.89 -9.28
C SER A 131 -18.33 4.34 -7.93
N CYS A 132 -18.73 5.20 -6.97
CA CYS A 132 -19.88 4.82 -6.14
C CYS A 132 -21.07 4.88 -7.09
N LEU A 133 -21.24 3.78 -7.84
CA LEU A 133 -22.52 3.45 -8.45
C LEU A 133 -23.56 3.71 -7.37
N LEU A 134 -24.45 4.64 -7.69
CA LEU A 134 -25.79 4.69 -7.14
C LEU A 134 -26.36 3.27 -7.24
N SER A 135 -26.17 2.47 -6.21
CA SER A 135 -27.14 1.45 -5.85
C SER A 135 -28.14 2.18 -4.96
N PRO A 136 -29.35 2.49 -5.47
CA PRO A 136 -30.38 3.11 -4.66
C PRO A 136 -31.02 2.04 -3.79
N VAL A 137 -30.28 1.49 -2.82
CA VAL A 137 -30.87 0.58 -1.83
C VAL A 137 -30.31 0.93 -0.46
N SER A 138 -31.19 1.49 0.36
CA SER A 138 -31.05 1.67 1.80
C SER A 138 -30.11 2.77 2.29
N CYS A 139 -30.42 4.02 1.96
CA CYS A 139 -30.19 5.14 2.87
C CYS A 139 -31.52 5.79 3.25
N LEU A 140 -32.09 5.17 4.29
CA LEU A 140 -32.92 5.75 5.36
C LEU A 140 -34.29 6.38 5.05
N LEU A 141 -35.29 5.65 5.57
CA LEU A 141 -36.21 6.15 6.60
C LEU A 141 -35.54 7.11 7.60
N VAL A 142 -35.34 8.39 7.26
CA VAL A 142 -35.48 9.50 8.21
C VAL A 142 -35.93 10.73 7.43
N PRO A 143 -37.09 11.36 7.74
CA PRO A 143 -37.42 12.64 7.19
C PRO A 143 -36.75 13.73 8.06
N PHE A 144 -35.71 14.37 7.53
CA PHE A 144 -35.24 15.66 8.07
C PHE A 144 -35.09 16.67 6.92
N PRO A 145 -35.69 17.86 7.01
CA PRO A 145 -35.54 18.88 5.99
C PRO A 145 -34.35 19.78 6.36
N PHE A 146 -33.31 19.84 5.53
CA PHE A 146 -32.35 20.95 5.57
C PHE A 146 -32.04 21.46 4.15
N PRO A 147 -32.09 22.78 3.93
CA PRO A 147 -31.84 23.38 2.61
C PRO A 147 -30.35 23.40 2.25
N SER A 148 -30.09 23.11 0.98
CA SER A 148 -28.85 23.18 0.19
C SER A 148 -27.51 23.45 0.91
N ALA A 149 -26.74 22.38 1.15
CA ALA A 149 -25.32 22.40 1.52
C ALA A 149 -24.37 22.77 0.36
N ARG A 150 -24.71 23.77 -0.45
CA ARG A 150 -23.87 24.21 -1.60
C ARG A 150 -22.89 25.34 -1.25
N SER A 151 -22.99 25.96 -0.08
CA SER A 151 -22.19 27.13 0.30
C SER A 151 -21.02 26.83 1.25
N LEU A 152 -20.91 25.62 1.78
CA LEU A 152 -19.92 25.28 2.83
C LEU A 152 -18.77 24.38 2.37
N VAL A 153 -18.72 23.99 1.09
CA VAL A 153 -17.59 23.24 0.54
C VAL A 153 -16.69 24.22 -0.22
N PRO A 154 -15.47 24.53 0.27
CA PRO A 154 -14.51 25.31 -0.48
C PRO A 154 -14.29 24.66 -1.86
N ARG A 155 -14.16 25.49 -2.90
CA ARG A 155 -14.01 25.12 -4.32
C ARG A 155 -12.81 24.20 -4.65
N SER A 156 -12.10 23.68 -3.66
CA SER A 156 -10.87 22.88 -3.79
C SER A 156 -11.07 21.37 -3.69
N LEU A 157 -12.30 20.88 -3.51
CA LEU A 157 -12.64 19.44 -3.51
C LEU A 157 -13.52 19.08 -4.71
N GLY A 158 -13.00 19.31 -5.91
CA GLY A 158 -13.58 18.83 -7.15
C GLY A 158 -12.52 18.14 -8.01
N PRO A 159 -12.89 17.17 -8.86
CA PRO A 159 -11.95 16.51 -9.76
C PRO A 159 -11.27 17.54 -10.66
N ALA A 160 -10.01 17.26 -11.03
CA ALA A 160 -9.34 17.98 -12.11
C ALA A 160 -10.27 18.04 -13.33
N ALA A 161 -10.36 19.21 -13.97
CA ALA A 161 -11.35 19.51 -15.00
C ALA A 161 -11.21 18.69 -16.31
N ASP A 162 -10.32 17.70 -16.36
CA ASP A 162 -9.93 16.97 -17.57
C ASP A 162 -10.51 15.54 -17.66
N GLY A 163 -11.39 15.13 -16.73
CA GLY A 163 -12.00 13.80 -16.75
C GLY A 163 -11.02 12.65 -16.51
N ARG A 164 -9.78 12.93 -16.10
CA ARG A 164 -8.80 11.91 -15.74
C ARG A 164 -8.96 11.55 -14.26
N SER A 165 -8.90 10.26 -13.95
CA SER A 165 -8.81 9.78 -12.56
C SER A 165 -7.73 10.57 -11.81
N ILE A 166 -8.03 11.09 -10.62
CA ILE A 166 -7.08 11.85 -9.80
C ILE A 166 -5.95 10.92 -9.34
N ARG A 167 -4.95 10.65 -10.18
CA ARG A 167 -3.80 9.77 -9.87
C ARG A 167 -2.81 10.44 -8.91
N GLU A 168 -3.24 10.76 -7.70
CA GLU A 168 -2.59 11.78 -6.86
C GLU A 168 -1.10 11.53 -6.58
N PHE A 169 -0.68 10.29 -6.35
CA PHE A 169 0.71 10.00 -5.95
C PHE A 169 1.45 8.96 -6.80
N CYS A 170 0.79 7.92 -7.33
CA CYS A 170 1.46 6.88 -8.12
C CYS A 170 0.75 6.60 -9.45
N ASP A 171 1.50 6.20 -10.48
CA ASP A 171 0.92 5.69 -11.73
C ASP A 171 0.41 4.25 -11.56
N PRO A 172 -0.73 3.85 -12.15
CA PRO A 172 -1.27 2.48 -12.04
C PRO A 172 -0.31 1.36 -12.48
N HIS A 173 0.67 1.67 -13.33
CA HIS A 173 1.67 0.71 -13.82
C HIS A 173 2.88 0.56 -12.89
N VAL A 174 2.96 1.34 -11.80
CA VAL A 174 4.04 1.20 -10.83
C VAL A 174 4.02 -0.21 -10.23
N PRO A 175 5.14 -0.96 -10.29
CA PRO A 175 5.27 -2.26 -9.66
C PRO A 175 5.29 -2.14 -8.14
N VAL A 176 4.53 -3.01 -7.50
CA VAL A 176 4.54 -3.31 -6.07
C VAL A 176 5.16 -4.70 -5.90
N ILE A 177 6.33 -4.73 -5.30
CA ILE A 177 7.09 -5.93 -5.01
C ILE A 177 6.83 -6.30 -3.55
N MET A 178 6.29 -7.48 -3.30
CA MET A 178 5.97 -7.94 -1.96
C MET A 178 6.91 -9.08 -1.57
N PHE A 179 7.70 -8.88 -0.52
CA PHE A 179 8.69 -9.83 0.00
C PHE A 179 8.15 -10.56 1.24
N GLY A 180 8.21 -11.88 1.19
CA GLY A 180 7.84 -12.78 2.27
C GLY A 180 9.01 -13.05 3.22
N GLY A 181 8.70 -13.53 4.42
CA GLY A 181 9.71 -13.88 5.43
C GLY A 181 10.60 -15.08 5.04
N ASP A 182 10.19 -15.86 4.03
CA ASP A 182 10.88 -17.02 3.48
C ASP A 182 11.79 -16.68 2.27
N GLY A 183 11.92 -15.40 1.92
CA GLY A 183 12.65 -14.97 0.72
C GLY A 183 11.87 -15.19 -0.59
N GLY A 184 10.58 -15.54 -0.50
CA GLY A 184 9.68 -15.50 -1.65
C GLY A 184 9.28 -14.06 -1.98
N PHE A 185 9.06 -13.76 -3.26
CA PHE A 185 8.53 -12.47 -3.68
C PHE A 185 7.39 -12.61 -4.70
N VAL A 186 6.50 -11.63 -4.70
CA VAL A 186 5.41 -11.50 -5.65
C VAL A 186 5.41 -10.08 -6.19
N VAL A 187 5.39 -9.93 -7.51
CA VAL A 187 5.30 -8.61 -8.14
C VAL A 187 3.94 -8.43 -8.79
N LEU A 188 3.29 -7.32 -8.44
CA LEU A 188 2.01 -6.89 -9.03
C LEU A 188 2.09 -5.40 -9.34
N THR A 189 1.47 -4.96 -10.42
CA THR A 189 1.25 -3.52 -10.65
C THR A 189 0.17 -2.99 -9.70
N LEU A 190 0.19 -1.68 -9.41
CA LEU A 190 -0.86 -1.05 -8.60
C LEU A 190 -2.27 -1.30 -9.15
N GLN A 191 -2.43 -1.39 -10.46
CA GLN A 191 -3.70 -1.74 -11.09
C GLN A 191 -4.15 -3.18 -10.76
N GLU A 192 -3.23 -4.15 -10.73
CA GLU A 192 -3.53 -5.55 -10.41
C GLU A 192 -3.84 -5.72 -8.92
N VAL A 193 -3.08 -5.05 -8.05
CA VAL A 193 -3.35 -4.98 -6.60
C VAL A 193 -4.74 -4.36 -6.34
N ARG A 194 -5.17 -3.39 -7.16
CA ARG A 194 -6.47 -2.73 -7.06
C ARG A 194 -7.64 -3.63 -7.43
N LEU A 195 -7.52 -4.44 -8.49
CA LEU A 195 -8.62 -5.30 -8.98
C LEU A 195 -8.93 -6.49 -8.07
N GLY A 196 -8.29 -6.56 -6.89
CA GLY A 196 -8.53 -7.63 -5.93
C GLY A 196 -8.17 -8.97 -6.56
N PHE A 197 -6.96 -9.07 -7.14
CA PHE A 197 -6.40 -10.36 -7.51
C PHE A 197 -6.28 -11.17 -6.22
N PHE A 198 -7.35 -11.93 -5.95
CA PHE A 198 -7.55 -12.74 -4.75
C PHE A 198 -6.63 -13.94 -4.91
N LEU A 199 -5.33 -13.72 -4.69
CA LEU A 199 -4.36 -14.80 -4.65
C LEU A 199 -4.76 -15.68 -3.47
N PRO A 200 -5.19 -16.93 -3.69
CA PRO A 200 -5.55 -17.82 -2.59
C PRO A 200 -4.30 -18.01 -1.71
N GLY A 201 -4.29 -17.40 -0.53
CA GLY A 201 -3.18 -17.44 0.42
C GLY A 201 -2.65 -16.07 0.87
N LEU A 202 -2.60 -15.06 0.00
CA LEU A 202 -1.96 -13.75 0.26
C LEU A 202 -2.72 -12.90 1.30
N ASP A 203 -4.05 -12.97 1.31
CA ASP A 203 -4.90 -12.19 2.23
C ASP A 203 -5.08 -12.82 3.63
N ARG A 204 -4.57 -14.05 3.85
CA ARG A 204 -4.65 -14.71 5.17
C ARG A 204 -3.66 -14.14 6.19
N GLY A 205 -2.53 -13.58 5.75
CA GLY A 205 -1.49 -13.03 6.63
C GLY A 205 -1.97 -11.88 7.50
N VAL A 206 -2.73 -10.93 6.90
CA VAL A 206 -3.24 -9.74 7.61
C VAL A 206 -4.40 -10.09 8.55
N ALA A 207 -5.25 -11.05 8.18
CA ALA A 207 -6.38 -11.48 9.00
C ALA A 207 -5.97 -12.29 10.24
N SER A 208 -4.89 -13.08 10.14
CA SER A 208 -4.39 -13.90 11.27
C SER A 208 -3.71 -13.04 12.34
N ALA A 209 -2.98 -11.99 11.95
CA ALA A 209 -2.31 -11.07 12.89
C ALA A 209 -3.29 -10.26 13.79
N LYS A 210 -4.53 -10.06 13.35
CA LYS A 210 -5.57 -9.35 14.13
C LYS A 210 -6.26 -10.21 15.19
N ARG A 211 -5.97 -11.52 15.27
CA ARG A 211 -6.58 -12.45 16.25
C ARG A 211 -5.70 -12.77 17.46
N ALA A 212 -4.56 -12.09 17.65
CA ALA A 212 -3.82 -12.23 18.89
C ALA A 212 -4.62 -11.57 20.03
N ASP A 213 -5.08 -12.38 20.98
CA ASP A 213 -5.76 -11.97 22.21
C ASP A 213 -5.09 -10.73 22.82
N VAL A 214 -5.87 -9.67 23.01
CA VAL A 214 -5.44 -8.43 23.67
C VAL A 214 -5.21 -8.75 25.15
N PRO A 215 -3.97 -8.79 25.67
CA PRO A 215 -3.77 -8.85 27.11
C PRO A 215 -4.06 -7.45 27.63
N SER A 216 -4.90 -7.33 28.66
CA SER A 216 -5.17 -6.05 29.32
C SER A 216 -3.88 -5.47 29.89
N VAL A 217 -3.26 -4.51 29.21
CA VAL A 217 -2.14 -3.76 29.76
C VAL A 217 -2.70 -2.79 30.79
N ARG A 218 -2.52 -3.12 32.08
CA ARG A 218 -2.69 -2.16 33.17
C ARG A 218 -1.62 -1.08 32.99
N SER A 219 -2.04 0.13 32.65
CA SER A 219 -1.18 1.32 32.68
C SER A 219 -0.76 1.59 34.12
N SER A 220 0.53 1.45 34.41
CA SER A 220 1.16 2.16 35.53
C SER A 220 1.94 3.32 34.91
N VAL A 221 1.29 4.47 34.87
CA VAL A 221 1.92 5.80 34.79
C VAL A 221 1.82 6.39 36.18
#